data_AF-A0A973DNF6-F1
#
_entry.id   AF-A0A973DNF6-F1
#
_cell.length_a   1.000
_cell.length_b   1.000
_cell.length_c   1.000
_cell.angle_alpha   90.00
_cell.angle_beta   90.00
_cell.angle_gamma   90.00
#
_symmetry.space_group_name_H-M   'P 1'
#
loop_
_entity.id
_entity.type
_entity.pdbx_description
1 polymer ?
#
loop_
_entity_poly.entity_id
_entity_poly.type
_entity_poly.pdbx_seq_one_letter_code
_entity_poly.pdbx_strand_id
1 'polypeptide(L)'
;MLECLKQQDKLVIKGALTQLSLARAPNIQQLLAGFSIDIVVDLSAVEKVDTAGVAFLLELKECAGEQKLEISFEGATNSLKKLKSLYNLDTII
;
A
#
# COMPACT_ATOMS: atom_id res chain seq x y z
N MET A 1 -12.82 8.20 -2.69
CA MET A 1 -12.83 6.91 -3.42
C MET A 1 -11.40 6.39 -3.44
N LEU A 2 -11.15 5.09 -3.40
CA LEU A 2 -9.79 4.53 -3.48
C LEU A 2 -9.39 4.42 -4.95
N GLU A 3 -8.22 4.94 -5.29
CA GLU A 3 -7.65 4.85 -6.63
C GLU A 3 -6.22 4.34 -6.55
N CYS A 4 -5.88 3.38 -7.41
CA CYS A 4 -4.53 2.82 -7.53
C CYS A 4 -4.02 3.04 -8.96
N LEU A 5 -2.93 3.78 -9.11
CA LEU A 5 -2.36 4.14 -10.42
C LEU A 5 -0.94 3.60 -10.52
N LYS A 6 -0.65 2.87 -11.60
CA LYS A 6 0.71 2.39 -11.90
C LYS A 6 1.44 3.41 -12.76
N GLN A 7 2.69 3.69 -12.39
CA GLN A 7 3.58 4.59 -13.10
C GLN A 7 4.98 3.97 -13.13
N GLN A 8 5.35 3.29 -14.21
CA GLN A 8 6.65 2.60 -14.37
C GLN A 8 7.01 1.65 -13.20
N ASP A 9 7.75 2.13 -12.20
CA ASP A 9 8.23 1.45 -11.00
C ASP A 9 7.48 1.89 -9.72
N LYS A 10 6.47 2.73 -9.87
CA LYS A 10 5.73 3.37 -8.79
C LYS A 10 4.26 3.00 -8.80
N LEU A 11 3.74 2.63 -7.63
CA LEU A 11 2.31 2.43 -7.38
C LEU A 11 1.80 3.59 -6.51
N VAL A 12 0.98 4.46 -7.10
CA VAL A 12 0.38 5.59 -6.38
C VAL A 12 -0.99 5.19 -5.86
N ILE A 13 -1.19 5.27 -4.53
CA ILE A 13 -2.46 5.00 -3.88
C ILE A 13 -3.06 6.31 -3.40
N LYS A 14 -4.32 6.57 -3.76
CA LYS A 14 -5.03 7.82 -3.42
C LYS A 14 -6.35 7.54 -2.72
N GLY A 15 -6.74 8.47 -1.84
CA GLY A 15 -8.03 8.45 -1.15
C GLY A 15 -7.98 7.69 0.17
N ALA A 16 -8.96 6.82 0.41
CA ALA A 16 -9.09 6.11 1.68
C ALA A 16 -8.70 4.64 1.53
N LEU A 17 -7.85 4.13 2.42
CA LEU A 17 -7.55 2.71 2.62
C LEU A 17 -8.31 2.22 3.85
N THR A 18 -9.58 1.88 3.66
CA THR A 18 -10.46 1.38 4.71
C THR A 18 -11.12 0.09 4.25
N GLN A 19 -11.68 -0.67 5.19
CA GLN A 19 -12.43 -1.90 4.84
C GLN A 19 -13.50 -1.64 3.77
N LEU A 20 -14.19 -0.48 3.84
CA LEU A 20 -15.22 -0.09 2.87
C LEU A 20 -14.65 0.19 1.48
N SER A 21 -13.53 0.90 1.39
CA SER A 21 -12.94 1.28 0.10
C SER A 21 -12.20 0.12 -0.56
N LEU A 22 -11.58 -0.75 0.24
CA LEU A 22 -10.90 -1.96 -0.22
C LEU A 22 -11.85 -2.96 -0.86
N ALA A 23 -13.13 -2.98 -0.48
CA ALA A 23 -14.15 -3.82 -1.12
C ALA A 23 -14.33 -3.54 -2.63
N ARG A 24 -13.79 -2.43 -3.13
CA ARG A 24 -13.80 -2.02 -4.54
C ARG A 24 -12.40 -1.86 -5.12
N ALA A 25 -11.36 -2.21 -4.37
CA ALA A 25 -9.98 -2.14 -4.83
C ALA A 25 -9.71 -3.22 -5.90
N PRO A 26 -8.78 -2.98 -6.84
CA PRO A 26 -8.16 -4.06 -7.59
C PRO A 26 -7.51 -5.05 -6.62
N ASN A 27 -7.48 -6.34 -6.98
CA ASN A 27 -6.79 -7.31 -6.15
C ASN A 27 -5.26 -7.10 -6.21
N ILE A 28 -4.53 -7.63 -5.22
CA ILE A 28 -3.09 -7.40 -5.08
C ILE A 28 -2.30 -7.92 -6.29
N GLN A 29 -2.69 -9.08 -6.84
CA GLN A 29 -2.05 -9.64 -8.04
C GLN A 29 -2.18 -8.69 -9.24
N GLN A 30 -3.35 -8.09 -9.44
CA GLN A 30 -3.59 -7.08 -10.47
C GLN A 30 -2.78 -5.81 -10.22
N LEU A 31 -2.54 -5.43 -8.97
CA LEU A 31 -1.72 -4.28 -8.62
C LEU A 31 -0.23 -4.54 -8.86
N LEU A 32 0.25 -5.76 -8.64
CA LEU A 32 1.64 -6.13 -8.85
C LEU A 32 1.95 -6.51 -10.31
N ALA A 33 0.94 -6.90 -11.10
CA ALA A 33 1.14 -7.33 -12.48
C ALA A 33 1.87 -6.29 -13.34
N GLY A 34 2.92 -6.71 -14.04
CA GLY A 34 3.68 -5.85 -14.97
C GLY A 34 4.82 -5.07 -14.32
N PHE A 35 5.00 -5.14 -13.00
CA PHE A 35 6.26 -4.76 -12.39
C PHE A 35 7.30 -5.86 -12.61
N SER A 36 8.54 -5.46 -12.88
CA SER A 36 9.68 -6.37 -13.10
C SER A 36 10.93 -5.96 -12.31
N ILE A 37 10.80 -4.89 -11.54
CA ILE A 37 11.79 -4.32 -10.63
C ILE A 37 11.08 -3.90 -9.34
N ASP A 38 11.86 -3.56 -8.32
CA ASP A 38 11.35 -3.09 -7.03
C ASP A 38 10.37 -1.93 -7.19
N ILE A 39 9.37 -1.91 -6.32
CA ILE A 39 8.20 -1.04 -6.44
C ILE A 39 8.22 0.01 -5.32
N VAL A 40 8.05 1.27 -5.71
CA VAL A 40 7.81 2.37 -4.76
C VAL A 40 6.31 2.58 -4.61
N VAL A 41 5.76 2.35 -3.42
CA VAL A 41 4.34 2.60 -3.11
C VAL A 41 4.20 3.98 -2.48
N ASP A 42 3.57 4.91 -3.22
CA ASP A 42 3.35 6.29 -2.77
C ASP A 42 1.99 6.45 -2.11
N LEU A 43 2.03 6.80 -0.84
CA LEU A 43 0.88 6.97 0.04
C LEU A 43 0.60 8.44 0.36
N SER A 44 1.26 9.40 -0.30
CA SER A 44 1.15 10.83 -0.02
C SER A 44 -0.27 11.38 -0.19
N ALA A 45 -1.05 10.76 -1.07
CA ALA A 45 -2.44 11.10 -1.33
C ALA A 45 -3.46 10.24 -0.55
N VAL A 46 -3.01 9.48 0.45
CA VAL A 46 -3.88 8.67 1.31
C VAL A 46 -4.42 9.50 2.47
N GLU A 47 -5.70 9.82 2.40
CA GLU A 47 -6.40 10.69 3.35
C GLU A 47 -6.75 9.97 4.66
N LYS A 48 -7.06 8.67 4.58
CA LYS A 48 -7.51 7.86 5.72
C LYS A 48 -7.03 6.42 5.59
N VAL A 49 -6.57 5.86 6.70
CA VAL A 49 -6.22 4.44 6.85
C VAL A 49 -6.91 3.90 8.10
N ASP A 50 -7.44 2.68 8.03
CA ASP A 50 -7.83 1.87 9.19
C ASP A 50 -7.01 0.57 9.26
N THR A 51 -7.38 -0.35 10.16
CA THR A 51 -6.71 -1.65 10.31
C THR A 51 -6.74 -2.50 9.06
N ALA A 52 -7.83 -2.48 8.28
CA ALA A 52 -7.91 -3.21 7.02
C ALA A 52 -6.99 -2.58 5.97
N GLY A 53 -6.90 -1.25 5.95
CA GLY A 53 -5.94 -0.51 5.14
C GLY A 53 -4.49 -0.91 5.43
N VAL A 54 -4.13 -1.03 6.71
CA VAL A 54 -2.79 -1.50 7.12
C VAL A 54 -2.56 -2.95 6.69
N ALA A 55 -3.50 -3.85 6.97
CA ALA A 55 -3.39 -5.26 6.58
C ALA A 55 -3.19 -5.42 5.07
N PHE A 56 -3.90 -4.63 4.26
CA PHE A 56 -3.74 -4.60 2.82
C PHE A 56 -2.32 -4.19 2.38
N LEU A 57 -1.72 -3.19 3.02
CA LEU A 57 -0.34 -2.77 2.70
C LEU A 57 0.69 -3.85 3.06
N LEU A 58 0.44 -4.59 4.15
CA LEU A 58 1.27 -5.73 4.55
C LEU A 58 1.16 -6.88 3.54
N GLU A 59 -0.06 -7.28 3.18
CA GLU A 59 -0.32 -8.33 2.19
C GLU A 59 0.27 -7.96 0.82
N LEU A 60 0.19 -6.68 0.43
CA LEU A 60 0.82 -6.17 -0.79
C LEU A 60 2.35 -6.39 -0.78
N LYS A 61 3.01 -6.12 0.36
CA LYS A 61 4.45 -6.34 0.54
C LYS A 61 4.80 -7.83 0.52
N GLU A 62 4.00 -8.67 1.18
CA GLU A 62 4.20 -10.12 1.21
C GLU A 62 4.08 -10.73 -0.19
N CYS A 63 3.00 -10.42 -0.93
CA CYS A 63 2.81 -10.92 -2.30
C CYS A 63 3.87 -10.40 -3.29
N ALA A 64 4.45 -9.22 -3.05
CA ALA A 64 5.59 -8.74 -3.84
C ALA A 64 6.85 -9.56 -3.54
N GLY A 65 7.11 -9.86 -2.25
CA GLY A 65 8.20 -10.72 -1.83
C GLY A 65 8.13 -12.13 -2.41
N GLU A 66 6.93 -12.71 -2.51
CA GLU A 66 6.70 -13.99 -3.21
C GLU A 66 7.10 -13.95 -4.70
N GLN A 67 7.02 -12.77 -5.32
CA GLN A 67 7.44 -12.50 -6.70
C GLN A 67 8.90 -12.03 -6.81
N LYS A 68 9.66 -12.05 -5.70
CA LYS A 68 11.04 -11.54 -5.61
C LYS A 68 11.16 -10.05 -5.96
N LEU A 69 10.11 -9.28 -5.69
CA LEU A 69 10.08 -7.83 -5.79
C LEU A 69 10.13 -7.24 -4.39
N GLU A 70 10.93 -6.20 -4.18
CA GLU A 70 10.86 -5.44 -2.93
C GLU A 70 9.87 -4.29 -3.04
N ILE A 71 9.16 -4.02 -1.95
CA ILE A 71 8.30 -2.83 -1.81
C ILE A 71 8.89 -1.89 -0.78
N SER A 72 9.06 -0.64 -1.20
CA SER A 72 9.30 0.50 -0.33
C SER A 72 8.06 1.40 -0.28
N PHE A 73 7.78 1.99 0.89
CA PHE A 73 6.65 2.90 1.06
C PHE A 73 7.16 4.32 1.24
N GLU A 74 6.57 5.27 0.53
CA GLU A 74 6.85 6.69 0.66
C GLU A 74 5.58 7.51 0.89
N GLY A 75 5.75 8.79 1.25
CA GLY A 75 4.60 9.69 1.44
C GLY A 75 3.73 9.35 2.65
N ALA A 76 4.28 8.69 3.68
CA ALA A 76 3.50 8.28 4.86
C ALA A 76 2.76 9.48 5.51
N THR A 77 1.43 9.44 5.49
CA THR A 77 0.59 10.47 6.10
C THR A 77 0.61 10.37 7.62
N ASN A 78 0.21 11.44 8.31
CA ASN A 78 0.17 11.45 9.79
C ASN A 78 -0.70 10.32 10.36
N SER A 79 -1.78 9.96 9.67
CA SER A 79 -2.65 8.84 10.05
C SER A 79 -1.91 7.49 9.95
N LEU A 80 -1.15 7.27 8.89
CA LEU A 80 -0.34 6.06 8.73
C LEU A 80 0.80 6.00 9.76
N LYS A 81 1.48 7.12 10.02
CA LYS A 81 2.53 7.20 11.05
C LYS A 81 2.00 6.86 12.44
N LYS A 82 0.81 7.35 12.80
CA LYS A 82 0.14 7.00 14.06
C LYS A 82 -0.15 5.50 14.15
N LEU A 83 -0.66 4.89 13.08
CA LEU A 83 -0.96 3.46 13.07
C LEU A 83 0.31 2.61 13.08
N LYS A 84 1.37 3.01 12.37
CA LYS A 84 2.68 2.35 12.44
C LYS A 84 3.20 2.30 13.88
N SER A 85 3.13 3.42 14.59
CA SER A 85 3.54 3.49 16.00
C SER A 85 2.62 2.68 16.94
N LEU A 86 1.29 2.71 16.73
CA LEU A 86 0.34 1.97 17.56
C LEU A 86 0.46 0.45 17.40
N TYR A 87 0.83 -0.02 16.22
CA TYR A 87 0.93 -1.44 15.89
C TYR A 87 2.38 -1.94 15.80
N ASN A 88 3.36 -1.13 16.21
CA ASN A 88 4.81 -1.42 16.13
C ASN A 88 5.25 -1.90 14.73
N LEU A 89 4.72 -1.28 13.68
CA LEU A 89 4.96 -1.67 12.28
C LEU A 89 6.18 -0.97 11.67
N ASP A 90 6.97 -0.26 12.47
CA ASP A 90 8.15 0.50 12.01
C ASP A 90 9.22 -0.40 11.36
N THR A 91 9.18 -1.71 11.61
CA THR A 91 10.05 -2.69 10.98
C THR A 91 9.46 -3.34 9.73
N ILE A 92 8.18 -3.06 9.39
CA ILE A 92 7.43 -3.79 8.36
C ILE A 92 6.97 -2.89 7.21
N ILE A 93 6.52 -1.67 7.50
CA ILE A 93 6.07 -0.63 6.56
C ILE A 93 6.72 0.69 6.92
#